data_AF-A0A0P9FR84-F1
#
_entry.id   AF-A0A0P9FR84-F1
#
_cell.length_a   1.000
_cell.length_b   1.000
_cell.length_c   1.000
_cell.angle_alpha   90.00
_cell.angle_beta   90.00
_cell.angle_gamma   90.00
#
_symmetry.space_group_name_H-M   'P 1'
#
loop_
_entity.id
_entity.type
_entity.pdbx_description
1 polymer ?
#
loop_
_entity_poly.entity_id
_entity_poly.type
_entity_poly.pdbx_seq_one_letter_code
_entity_poly.pdbx_strand_id
1 'polypeptide(L)'
;MDRAEIAELLIKIKRRYPSYQVPENAEQLRGLLDDLLGDLKDVPFERAEKNLHRHVQSGNRFAPTIAELVQPLEPEVSEQERYYTSMRQAGQEYLEKVSEMEQTASPPPEEVRRIMRLPAAERWEALKKYADRKRHERDTART
;
A
#
# COMPACT_ATOMS: atom_id res chain seq x y z
N MET A 1 -2.30 0.76 28.51
CA MET A 1 -1.43 0.70 29.70
C MET A 1 -2.21 1.00 30.97
N ASP A 2 -1.70 0.52 32.11
CA ASP A 2 -2.15 0.93 33.43
C ASP A 2 -1.33 2.10 34.02
N ARG A 3 -1.71 2.57 35.22
CA ARG A 3 -1.04 3.70 35.90
C ARG A 3 0.41 3.38 36.28
N ALA A 4 0.71 2.14 36.64
CA ALA A 4 2.05 1.74 37.05
C ALA A 4 2.99 1.73 35.84
N GLU A 5 2.52 1.20 34.71
CA GLU A 5 3.21 1.22 33.42
C GLU A 5 3.49 2.66 32.95
N ILE A 6 2.52 3.58 33.09
CA ILE A 6 2.71 4.99 32.74
C ILE A 6 3.77 5.64 33.64
N ALA A 7 3.73 5.38 34.95
CA ALA A 7 4.75 5.88 35.86
C ALA A 7 6.15 5.35 35.50
N GLU A 8 6.27 4.07 35.14
CA GLU A 8 7.51 3.49 34.66
C GLU A 8 8.00 4.17 33.37
N LEU A 9 7.09 4.44 32.42
CA LEU A 9 7.40 5.14 31.19
C LEU A 9 7.93 6.55 31.45
N LEU A 10 7.33 7.31 32.36
CA LEU A 10 7.80 8.63 32.77
C LEU A 10 9.20 8.59 33.39
N ILE A 11 9.50 7.58 34.21
CA ILE A 11 10.85 7.36 34.75
C ILE A 11 11.84 7.12 33.61
N LYS A 12 11.48 6.29 32.63
CA LYS A 12 12.32 6.03 31.44
C LYS A 12 12.55 7.28 30.61
N ILE A 13 11.53 8.15 30.45
CA ILE A 13 11.66 9.45 29.77
C ILE A 13 12.60 10.37 30.55
N LYS A 14 12.37 10.58 31.85
CA LYS A 14 13.18 11.46 32.71
C LYS A 14 14.66 11.05 32.75
N ARG A 15 14.95 9.74 32.77
CA ARG A 15 16.33 9.21 32.72
C ARG A 15 17.06 9.57 31.43
N ARG A 16 16.35 9.61 30.31
CA ARG A 16 16.93 9.94 29.00
C ARG A 16 16.92 11.45 28.71
N TYR A 17 15.96 12.16 29.29
CA TYR A 17 15.76 13.61 29.13
C TYR A 17 15.76 14.29 30.51
N PRO A 18 16.94 14.65 31.05
CA PRO A 18 17.03 15.26 32.38
C PRO A 18 16.24 16.57 32.52
N SER A 19 16.08 17.31 31.42
CA SER A 19 15.27 18.54 31.34
C SER A 19 13.76 18.31 31.38
N TYR A 20 13.28 17.08 31.18
CA TYR A 20 11.87 16.77 31.26
C TYR A 20 11.36 16.98 32.69
N GLN A 21 10.35 17.84 32.86
CA GLN A 21 9.83 18.18 34.19
C GLN A 21 8.72 17.20 34.57
N VAL A 22 8.91 16.50 35.67
CA VAL A 22 7.86 15.70 36.32
C VAL A 22 7.49 16.44 37.60
N PRO A 23 6.20 16.71 37.85
CA PRO A 23 5.79 17.40 39.07
C PRO A 23 6.26 16.66 40.33
N GLU A 24 6.83 17.39 41.29
CA GLU A 24 7.23 16.84 42.60
C GLU A 24 6.04 16.77 43.58
N ASN A 25 5.01 17.58 43.35
CA ASN A 25 3.79 17.59 44.14
C ASN A 25 2.91 16.37 43.77
N ALA A 26 2.47 15.62 44.79
CA ALA A 26 1.68 14.41 44.63
C ALA A 26 0.32 14.63 43.93
N GLU A 27 -0.35 15.76 44.15
CA GLU A 27 -1.62 16.10 43.48
C GLU A 27 -1.41 16.38 41.99
N GLN A 28 -0.38 17.16 41.66
CA GLN A 28 -0.03 17.47 40.27
C GLN A 28 0.47 16.23 39.52
N LEU A 29 1.25 15.37 40.18
CA LEU A 29 1.69 14.11 39.61
C LEU A 29 0.49 13.18 39.35
N ARG A 30 -0.48 13.13 40.27
CA ARG A 30 -1.70 12.34 40.08
C ARG A 30 -2.50 12.86 38.87
N GLY A 31 -2.68 14.17 38.74
CA GLY A 31 -3.33 14.78 37.58
C GLY A 31 -2.63 14.43 36.26
N LEU A 32 -1.31 14.56 36.21
CA LEU A 32 -0.53 14.17 35.03
C LEU A 32 -0.70 12.69 34.67
N LEU A 33 -0.71 11.80 35.67
CA LEU A 33 -0.94 10.37 35.46
C LEU A 33 -2.36 10.08 34.97
N ASP A 34 -3.36 10.84 35.45
CA ASP A 34 -4.76 10.71 35.02
C ASP A 34 -4.90 11.10 33.54
N ASP A 35 -4.30 12.22 33.15
CA ASP A 35 -4.31 12.72 31.77
C ASP A 35 -3.64 11.71 30.82
N LEU A 36 -2.44 11.25 31.17
CA LEU A 36 -1.71 10.26 30.39
C LEU A 36 -2.42 8.92 30.33
N LEU A 37 -3.16 8.54 31.38
CA LEU A 37 -3.96 7.32 31.37
C LEU A 37 -5.11 7.43 30.36
N GLY A 38 -5.71 8.61 30.20
CA GLY A 38 -6.70 8.87 29.16
C GLY A 38 -6.15 8.61 27.76
N ASP A 39 -4.98 9.16 27.46
CA ASP A 39 -4.39 9.09 26.13
C ASP A 39 -3.72 7.75 25.81
N LEU A 40 -3.18 7.07 26.82
CA LEU A 40 -2.35 5.88 26.65
C LEU A 40 -3.03 4.57 27.11
N LYS A 41 -4.30 4.62 27.50
CA LYS A 41 -5.06 3.46 27.99
C LYS A 41 -5.03 2.28 27.00
N ASP A 42 -5.18 2.56 25.71
CA ASP A 42 -5.30 1.53 24.65
C ASP A 42 -3.95 1.18 24.00
N VAL A 43 -2.87 1.87 24.40
CA VAL A 43 -1.52 1.60 23.91
C VAL A 43 -0.87 0.54 24.80
N PRO A 44 -0.31 -0.55 24.26
CA PRO A 44 0.50 -1.51 25.04
C PRO A 44 1.81 -0.88 25.51
N PHE A 45 2.27 -1.24 26.72
CA PHE A 45 3.51 -0.70 27.29
C PHE A 45 4.73 -0.91 26.41
N GLU A 46 4.91 -2.13 25.90
CA GLU A 46 6.02 -2.47 25.00
C GLU A 46 6.05 -1.59 23.73
N ARG A 47 4.89 -1.18 23.22
CA ARG A 47 4.80 -0.30 22.06
C ARG A 47 5.29 1.10 22.40
N ALA A 48 4.81 1.67 23.52
CA ALA A 48 5.24 2.98 23.98
C ALA A 48 6.76 3.00 24.28
N GLU A 49 7.29 1.92 24.86
CA GLU A 49 8.73 1.80 25.12
C GLU A 49 9.56 1.73 23.83
N LYS A 50 9.13 0.92 22.84
CA LYS A 50 9.82 0.84 21.54
C LYS A 50 9.76 2.17 20.80
N ASN A 51 8.65 2.90 20.86
CA ASN A 51 8.54 4.24 20.29
C ASN A 51 9.44 5.25 21.00
N LEU A 52 9.52 5.20 22.32
CA LEU A 52 10.49 5.99 23.09
C LEU A 52 11.94 5.67 22.66
N HIS A 53 12.25 4.40 22.44
CA HIS A 53 13.57 3.99 21.96
C HIS A 53 13.86 4.56 20.55
N ARG A 54 12.90 4.45 19.62
CA ARG A 54 13.00 5.02 18.27
C ARG A 54 13.20 6.54 18.31
N HIS A 55 12.47 7.26 19.17
CA HIS A 55 12.60 8.70 19.35
C HIS A 55 13.98 9.10 19.88
N VAL A 56 14.53 8.33 20.81
CA VAL A 56 15.88 8.56 21.34
C VAL A 56 16.93 8.32 20.26
N GLN A 57 16.76 7.27 19.44
CA GLN A 57 17.65 6.97 18.32
C GLN A 57 17.64 8.02 17.22
N SER A 58 16.52 8.74 17.02
CA SER A 58 16.46 9.82 16.02
C SER A 58 17.33 11.03 16.38
N GLY A 59 17.89 11.07 17.60
CA GLY A 59 18.74 12.16 18.07
C GLY A 59 17.97 13.41 18.49
N ASN A 60 16.65 13.30 18.68
CA ASN A 60 15.85 14.42 19.15
C ASN A 60 16.26 14.82 20.57
N ARG A 61 16.53 16.12 20.77
CA ARG A 61 16.98 16.69 22.05
C ARG A 61 15.83 16.89 23.04
N PHE A 62 14.60 16.90 22.55
CA PHE A 62 13.40 17.10 23.36
C PHE A 62 12.73 15.77 23.69
N ALA A 63 12.12 15.70 24.88
CA ALA A 63 11.33 14.55 25.29
C ALA A 63 10.18 14.31 24.30
N PRO A 64 9.79 13.05 24.07
CA PRO A 64 8.71 12.75 23.14
C PRO A 64 7.38 13.28 23.64
N THR A 65 6.56 13.68 22.69
CA THR A 65 5.14 13.95 22.89
C THR A 65 4.35 12.64 22.99
N ILE A 66 3.15 12.71 23.55
CA ILE A 66 2.24 11.56 23.63
C ILE A 66 1.96 10.99 22.24
N ALA A 67 1.77 11.85 21.23
CA ALA A 67 1.54 11.44 19.85
C ALA A 67 2.67 10.53 19.33
N GLU A 68 3.93 10.87 19.61
CA GLU A 68 5.09 10.07 19.20
C GLU A 68 5.16 8.72 19.93
N LEU A 69 4.69 8.65 21.18
CA LEU A 69 4.62 7.41 21.96
C LEU A 69 3.48 6.48 21.49
N VAL A 70 2.41 7.04 20.92
CA VAL A 70 1.23 6.30 20.43
C VAL A 70 1.44 5.78 19.01
N GLN A 71 2.39 6.31 18.25
CA GLN A 71 2.56 5.95 16.84
C GLN A 71 2.67 4.43 16.58
N PRO A 72 2.18 3.94 15.44
CA PRO A 72 2.45 2.56 15.01
C PRO A 72 3.96 2.28 14.96
N LEU A 73 4.36 1.07 15.35
CA LEU A 73 5.77 0.64 15.28
C LEU A 73 6.17 0.34 13.85
N GLU A 74 5.27 -0.33 13.13
CA GLU A 74 5.38 -0.51 11.70
C GLU A 74 4.92 0.78 11.02
N PRO A 75 5.62 1.25 9.98
CA PRO A 75 5.04 2.29 9.14
C PRO A 75 3.70 1.74 8.63
N GLU A 76 2.61 2.46 8.90
CA GLU A 76 1.41 2.22 8.12
C GLU A 76 1.84 2.32 6.66
N VAL A 77 1.65 1.23 5.88
CA VAL A 77 1.98 1.21 4.46
C VAL A 77 1.40 2.49 3.88
N SER A 78 2.29 3.40 3.49
CA SER A 78 1.89 4.75 3.11
C SER A 78 0.86 4.63 1.99
N GLU A 79 -0.08 5.57 1.89
CA GLU A 79 -1.04 5.56 0.77
C GLU A 79 -0.32 5.44 -0.57
N GLN A 80 0.87 6.03 -0.67
CA GLN A 80 1.75 5.95 -1.81
C GLN A 80 2.31 4.54 -2.06
N GLU A 81 2.76 3.81 -1.04
CA GLU A 81 3.19 2.41 -1.19
C GLU A 81 2.02 1.48 -1.53
N ARG A 82 0.83 1.71 -0.96
CA ARG A 82 -0.39 0.97 -1.33
C ARG A 82 -0.70 1.16 -2.81
N TYR A 83 -0.65 2.41 -3.29
CA TYR A 83 -0.87 2.77 -4.68
C TYR A 83 0.15 2.11 -5.63
N TYR A 84 1.44 2.16 -5.32
CA TYR A 84 2.46 1.52 -6.15
C TYR A 84 2.32 0.00 -6.16
N THR A 85 1.93 -0.59 -5.03
CA THR A 85 1.70 -2.04 -4.92
C THR A 85 0.51 -2.45 -5.81
N SER A 86 -0.61 -1.74 -5.76
CA SER A 86 -1.77 -2.03 -6.62
C SER A 86 -1.44 -1.84 -8.10
N MET A 87 -0.64 -0.82 -8.45
CA MET A 87 -0.21 -0.61 -9.84
C MET A 87 0.68 -1.74 -10.35
N ARG A 88 1.60 -2.25 -9.53
CA ARG A 88 2.45 -3.40 -9.89
C ARG A 88 1.62 -4.67 -10.08
N GLN A 89 0.69 -4.94 -9.17
CA GLN A 89 -0.21 -6.10 -9.26
C GLN A 89 -1.07 -6.05 -10.53
N ALA A 90 -1.70 -4.90 -10.82
CA ALA A 90 -2.50 -4.73 -12.03
C ALA A 90 -1.66 -4.92 -13.31
N GLY A 91 -0.40 -4.46 -13.30
CA GLY A 91 0.54 -4.68 -14.41
C GLY A 91 0.89 -6.16 -14.60
N GLN A 92 1.11 -6.89 -13.52
CA GLN A 92 1.38 -8.34 -13.55
C GLN A 92 0.18 -9.12 -14.08
N GLU A 93 -1.02 -8.86 -13.57
CA GLU A 93 -2.25 -9.50 -14.03
C GLU A 93 -2.52 -9.26 -15.52
N TYR A 94 -2.22 -8.05 -16.01
CA TYR A 94 -2.35 -7.74 -17.43
C TYR A 94 -1.37 -8.56 -18.28
N LEU A 95 -0.10 -8.65 -17.86
CA LEU A 95 0.92 -9.41 -18.59
C LEU A 95 0.60 -10.91 -18.60
N GLU A 96 0.08 -11.45 -17.50
CA GLU A 96 -0.40 -12.84 -17.44
C GLU A 96 -1.53 -13.07 -18.45
N LYS A 97 -2.53 -12.18 -18.50
CA LYS A 97 -3.61 -12.26 -19.49
C LYS A 97 -3.10 -12.19 -20.92
N VAL A 98 -2.13 -11.32 -21.22
CA VAL A 98 -1.53 -11.25 -22.55
C VAL A 98 -0.83 -12.56 -22.90
N SER A 99 -0.08 -13.15 -21.94
CA SER A 99 0.59 -14.44 -22.15
C SER A 99 -0.41 -15.57 -22.42
N GLU A 100 -1.53 -15.61 -21.69
CA GLU A 100 -2.61 -16.59 -21.93
C GLU A 100 -3.25 -16.39 -23.31
N MET A 101 -3.48 -15.13 -23.72
CA MET A 101 -4.00 -14.82 -25.06
C MET A 101 -3.04 -15.29 -26.14
N GLU A 102 -1.72 -15.11 -25.96
CA GLU A 102 -0.73 -15.59 -26.91
C GLU A 102 -0.72 -17.12 -27.02
N GLN A 103 -0.83 -17.83 -25.90
CA GLN A 103 -0.87 -19.31 -25.88
C GLN A 103 -2.14 -19.87 -26.54
N THR A 104 -3.26 -19.17 -26.40
CA THR A 104 -4.57 -19.61 -26.93
C THR A 104 -4.90 -19.01 -28.29
N ALA A 105 -4.10 -18.04 -28.76
CA ALA A 105 -4.31 -17.39 -30.05
C ALA A 105 -4.18 -18.39 -31.18
N SER A 106 -5.29 -18.62 -31.88
CA SER A 106 -5.25 -19.35 -33.14
C SER A 106 -4.55 -18.51 -34.20
N PRO A 107 -3.69 -19.13 -35.05
CA PRO A 107 -3.03 -18.41 -36.12
C PRO A 107 -4.06 -17.76 -37.07
N PRO A 108 -3.81 -16.53 -37.54
CA PRO A 108 -4.71 -15.92 -38.51
C PRO A 108 -4.77 -16.76 -39.80
N PRO A 109 -5.94 -16.88 -40.44
CA PRO A 109 -6.09 -17.63 -41.68
C PRO A 109 -5.09 -17.19 -42.76
N GLU A 110 -4.59 -18.12 -43.57
CA GLU A 110 -3.49 -17.85 -44.52
C GLU A 110 -3.85 -16.78 -45.56
N GLU A 111 -5.13 -16.68 -45.91
CA GLU A 111 -5.61 -15.63 -46.80
C GLU A 111 -5.58 -14.24 -46.15
N VAL A 112 -5.94 -14.14 -44.87
CA VAL A 112 -5.82 -12.90 -44.09
C VAL A 112 -4.35 -12.51 -43.93
N ARG A 113 -3.45 -13.47 -43.69
CA ARG A 113 -2.00 -13.22 -43.70
C ARG A 113 -1.50 -12.68 -45.03
N ARG A 114 -1.96 -13.23 -46.16
CA ARG A 114 -1.63 -12.70 -47.49
C ARG A 114 -2.14 -11.28 -47.69
N ILE A 115 -3.36 -10.98 -47.26
CA ILE A 115 -3.92 -9.63 -47.34
C ILE A 115 -3.08 -8.64 -46.53
N MET A 116 -2.66 -9.00 -45.31
CA MET A 116 -1.82 -8.13 -44.47
C MET A 116 -0.43 -7.85 -45.06
N ARG A 117 0.07 -8.69 -45.98
CA ARG A 117 1.33 -8.47 -46.71
C ARG A 117 1.20 -7.46 -47.86
N LEU A 118 -0.02 -7.10 -48.29
CA LEU A 118 -0.25 -6.12 -49.35
C LEU A 118 0.15 -4.70 -48.91
N PRO A 119 0.33 -3.75 -49.86
CA PRO A 119 0.47 -2.33 -49.54
C PRO A 119 -0.76 -1.79 -48.79
N ALA A 120 -0.56 -0.84 -47.86
CA ALA A 120 -1.63 -0.34 -46.99
C ALA A 120 -2.86 0.18 -47.75
N ALA A 121 -2.65 0.80 -48.93
CA ALA A 121 -3.72 1.31 -49.80
C ALA A 121 -4.65 0.20 -50.33
N GLU A 122 -4.16 -1.03 -50.47
CA GLU A 122 -4.90 -2.15 -51.08
C GLU A 122 -5.50 -3.11 -50.03
N ARG A 123 -4.99 -3.08 -48.79
CA ARG A 123 -5.43 -3.96 -47.70
C ARG A 123 -6.92 -3.85 -47.39
N TRP A 124 -7.43 -2.61 -47.35
CA TRP A 124 -8.80 -2.35 -46.92
C TRP A 124 -9.82 -2.98 -47.86
N GLU A 125 -9.64 -2.83 -49.18
CA GLU A 125 -10.53 -3.43 -50.16
C GLU A 125 -10.46 -4.97 -50.15
N ALA A 126 -9.25 -5.52 -50.01
CA ALA A 126 -9.04 -6.96 -49.95
C ALA A 126 -9.66 -7.59 -48.67
N LEU A 127 -9.55 -6.91 -47.52
CA LEU A 127 -10.21 -7.31 -46.27
C LEU A 127 -11.73 -7.27 -46.40
N LYS A 128 -12.27 -6.21 -47.02
CA LYS A 128 -13.71 -6.07 -47.24
C LYS A 128 -14.26 -7.20 -48.10
N LYS A 129 -13.61 -7.50 -49.23
CA LYS A 129 -13.97 -8.64 -50.10
C LYS A 129 -13.90 -9.98 -49.36
N TYR A 130 -12.86 -10.19 -48.55
CA TYR A 130 -12.73 -11.39 -47.72
C TYR A 130 -13.88 -11.53 -46.71
N ALA A 131 -14.22 -10.45 -46.00
CA ALA A 131 -15.29 -10.42 -45.01
C ALA A 131 -16.66 -10.68 -45.65
N ASP A 132 -16.95 -10.04 -46.78
CA ASP A 132 -18.20 -10.20 -47.53
C ASP A 132 -18.39 -11.66 -47.99
N ARG A 133 -17.32 -12.28 -48.50
CA ARG A 133 -17.35 -13.70 -48.91
C ARG A 133 -17.58 -14.64 -47.72
N LYS A 134 -16.87 -14.43 -46.59
CA LYS A 134 -17.04 -15.24 -45.38
C LYS A 134 -18.41 -15.11 -44.75
N ARG A 135 -19.03 -13.94 -44.85
CA ARG A 135 -20.42 -13.73 -44.43
C ARG A 135 -21.37 -14.58 -45.28
N HIS A 136 -21.21 -14.51 -46.60
CA HIS A 136 -22.04 -15.28 -47.53
C HIS A 136 -21.90 -16.80 -47.32
N GLU A 137 -20.68 -17.30 -47.10
CA GLU A 137 -20.41 -18.72 -46.79
C GLU A 137 -21.12 -19.18 -45.50
N ARG A 138 -21.10 -18.36 -44.44
CA ARG A 138 -21.79 -18.65 -43.17
C ARG A 138 -23.31 -18.71 -43.33
N ASP A 139 -23.86 -17.81 -44.15
CA ASP A 139 -25.30 -17.71 -44.36
C ASP A 139 -25.80 -18.90 -45.18
N THR A 140 -25.04 -19.35 -46.19
CA THR A 140 -25.38 -20.54 -46.98
C THR A 140 -25.22 -21.86 -46.22
N ALA A 141 -24.32 -21.94 -45.25
CA ALA A 141 -24.07 -23.16 -44.46
C ALA A 141 -25.09 -23.39 -43.33
N ARG A 142 -25.99 -22.42 -43.07
CA ARG A 142 -27.06 -22.50 -42.06
C ARG A 142 -28.42 -22.90 -42.63
N THR A 143 -28.55 -22.96 -43.95
CA THR A 143 -29.72 -23.45 -44.71
C THR A 143 -29.51 -24.88 -45.15
#